data_AF-A0A425WIP8-F1
#
_entry.id   AF-A0A425WIP8-F1
#
_cell.length_a   1.000
_cell.length_b   1.000
_cell.length_c   1.000
_cell.angle_alpha   90.00
_cell.angle_beta   90.00
_cell.angle_gamma   90.00
#
_symmetry.space_group_name_H-M   'P 1'
#
loop_
_entity.id
_entity.type
_entity.pdbx_description
1 polymer ?
#
loop_
_entity_poly.entity_id
_entity_poly.type
_entity_poly.pdbx_seq_one_letter_code
_entity_poly.pdbx_strand_id
1 'polypeptide(L)'
;MRGLVAEEVECRRPWRFEIEFDEGKAAPHGTTADELYDRVGAFVEPYGNVRVARGTWQVCEGADEFRAQPVALARLVRERWVMQSVRAITYCEDGVEGDYLDVVRRVSPRLICD
;
A
#
# COMPACT_ATOMS: atom_id res chain seq x y z
N MET A 1 12.90 43.77 10.87
CA MET A 1 13.56 42.68 11.63
C MET A 1 12.54 42.21 12.65
N ARG A 2 11.92 41.03 12.64
CA ARG A 2 12.13 39.70 12.01
C ARG A 2 10.83 39.37 11.23
N GLY A 3 10.82 38.65 10.12
CA GLY A 3 11.58 37.45 9.79
C GLY A 3 10.56 36.31 9.66
N LEU A 4 10.29 35.91 8.42
CA LEU A 4 9.44 34.79 8.01
C LEU A 4 9.67 33.54 8.87
N VAL A 5 8.58 32.96 9.39
CA VAL A 5 8.42 31.50 9.54
C VAL A 5 6.94 31.17 9.34
N ALA A 6 6.41 31.53 8.17
CA ALA A 6 5.66 30.51 7.45
C ALA A 6 6.74 29.54 6.96
N GLU A 7 7.27 28.72 7.87
CA GLU A 7 7.94 27.50 7.45
C GLU A 7 6.89 26.83 6.57
N GLU A 8 7.27 26.65 5.31
CA GLU A 8 6.59 25.77 4.39
C GLU A 8 6.29 24.50 5.17
N VAL A 9 5.06 24.38 5.65
CA VAL A 9 4.45 23.06 5.76
C VAL A 9 4.34 22.68 4.29
N GLU A 10 5.46 22.22 3.71
CA GLU A 10 5.39 21.23 2.66
C GLU A 10 4.37 20.26 3.20
N CYS A 11 3.17 20.28 2.61
CA CYS A 11 2.13 19.34 2.92
C CYS A 11 2.71 18.02 2.42
N ARG A 12 3.58 17.42 3.25
CA ARG A 12 4.34 16.23 2.96
C ARG A 12 3.28 15.25 2.55
N ARG A 13 3.33 14.84 1.29
CA ARG A 13 2.29 13.96 0.76
C ARG A 13 2.23 12.76 1.71
N PRO A 14 1.06 12.42 2.26
CA PRO A 14 0.97 11.31 3.19
C PRO A 14 1.52 10.08 2.48
N TRP A 15 2.23 9.24 3.24
CA TRP A 15 2.69 7.96 2.73
C TRP A 15 1.49 7.21 2.18
N ARG A 16 1.61 6.70 0.96
CA ARG A 16 0.53 5.99 0.29
C ARG A 16 1.06 4.78 -0.45
N PHE A 17 0.18 3.82 -0.67
CA PHE A 17 0.44 2.75 -1.60
C PHE A 17 -0.76 2.52 -2.51
N GLU A 18 -0.44 2.03 -3.70
CA GLU A 18 -1.38 1.60 -4.70
C GLU A 18 -1.19 0.10 -4.94
N ILE A 19 -2.29 -0.65 -5.01
CA ILE A 19 -2.31 -2.06 -5.39
C ILE A 19 -3.22 -2.23 -6.59
N GLU A 20 -2.75 -2.99 -7.57
CA GLU A 20 -3.50 -3.36 -8.75
C GLU A 20 -3.61 -4.89 -8.81
N PHE A 21 -4.83 -5.41 -8.92
CA PHE A 21 -5.08 -6.84 -9.10
C PHE A 21 -5.23 -7.20 -10.58
N ASP A 22 -4.71 -8.37 -10.94
CA ASP A 22 -4.98 -9.06 -12.20
C ASP A 22 -6.36 -9.74 -12.11
N GLU A 23 -7.33 -9.25 -12.88
CA GLU A 23 -8.71 -9.75 -12.85
C GLU A 23 -8.82 -11.23 -13.25
N GLY A 24 -7.93 -11.71 -14.14
CA GLY A 24 -7.88 -13.11 -14.55
C GLY A 24 -7.37 -14.03 -13.45
N LYS A 25 -6.40 -13.56 -12.64
CA LYS A 25 -5.89 -14.28 -11.47
C LYS A 25 -6.76 -14.10 -10.21
N ALA A 26 -7.62 -13.08 -10.17
CA ALA A 26 -8.58 -12.85 -9.10
C ALA A 26 -9.77 -13.84 -9.15
N ALA A 27 -10.25 -14.17 -10.36
CA ALA A 27 -11.45 -14.98 -10.55
C ALA A 27 -11.44 -16.38 -9.86
N PRO A 28 -10.31 -17.13 -9.80
CA PRO A 28 -10.23 -18.41 -9.09
C PRO A 28 -10.43 -18.31 -7.58
N HIS A 29 -10.31 -17.11 -6.99
CA HIS A 29 -10.57 -16.91 -5.55
C HIS A 29 -12.06 -16.72 -5.23
N GLY A 30 -12.95 -16.80 -6.24
CA GLY A 30 -14.40 -16.66 -6.06
C GLY A 30 -14.80 -15.24 -5.67
N THR A 31 -14.02 -14.26 -6.10
CA THR A 31 -14.09 -12.87 -5.63
C THR A 31 -13.91 -11.92 -6.82
N THR A 32 -14.76 -10.90 -6.92
CA THR A 32 -14.60 -9.82 -7.90
C THR A 32 -13.39 -8.96 -7.54
N ALA A 33 -12.83 -8.22 -8.52
CA ALA A 33 -11.73 -7.30 -8.22
C ALA A 33 -12.09 -6.28 -7.13
N ASP A 34 -13.35 -5.85 -7.04
CA ASP A 34 -13.82 -4.90 -6.02
C ASP A 34 -13.82 -5.49 -4.61
N GLU A 35 -14.28 -6.72 -4.46
CA GLU A 35 -14.23 -7.42 -3.17
C GLU A 35 -12.78 -7.68 -2.71
N LEU A 36 -11.82 -7.85 -3.64
CA LEU A 36 -10.40 -7.90 -3.28
C LEU A 36 -9.92 -6.56 -2.71
N TYR A 37 -10.31 -5.43 -3.31
CA TYR A 37 -9.96 -4.11 -2.76
C TYR A 37 -10.62 -3.87 -1.39
N ASP A 38 -11.86 -4.32 -1.19
CA ASP A 38 -12.53 -4.22 0.11
C ASP A 38 -11.81 -5.07 1.17
N ARG A 39 -11.35 -6.27 0.79
CA ARG A 39 -10.55 -7.14 1.64
C ARG A 39 -9.19 -6.53 1.97
N VAL A 40 -8.53 -5.86 1.02
CA VAL A 40 -7.32 -5.06 1.30
C VAL A 40 -7.65 -3.98 2.33
N GLY A 41 -8.73 -3.22 2.14
CA GLY A 41 -9.14 -2.16 3.06
C GLY A 41 -9.30 -2.66 4.48
N ALA A 42 -10.13 -3.69 4.67
CA ALA A 42 -10.34 -4.31 5.98
C ALA A 42 -9.03 -4.84 6.62
N PHE A 43 -8.05 -5.22 5.81
CA PHE A 43 -6.74 -5.70 6.28
C PHE A 43 -5.80 -4.56 6.69
N VAL A 44 -5.72 -3.48 5.91
CA VAL A 44 -4.70 -2.42 6.07
C VAL A 44 -5.13 -1.29 6.99
N GLU A 45 -6.44 -1.07 7.14
CA GLU A 45 -7.00 -0.01 7.97
C GLU A 45 -6.62 -0.11 9.46
N PRO A 46 -6.63 -1.31 10.09
CA PRO A 46 -6.17 -1.45 11.48
C PRO A 46 -4.72 -1.05 11.74
N TYR A 47 -3.89 -0.95 10.69
CA TYR A 47 -2.51 -0.47 10.80
C TYR A 47 -2.40 1.07 10.72
N GLY A 48 -3.50 1.79 10.49
CA GLY A 48 -3.49 3.25 10.37
C GLY A 48 -3.42 3.74 8.93
N ASN A 49 -4.02 2.99 8.00
CA ASN A 49 -4.22 3.43 6.62
C ASN A 49 -5.70 3.73 6.38
N VAL A 50 -6.01 4.60 5.43
CA VAL A 50 -7.37 4.91 4.98
C VAL A 50 -7.45 4.83 3.47
N ARG A 51 -8.52 4.23 2.96
CA ARG A 51 -8.78 4.16 1.52
C ARG A 51 -9.16 5.53 0.99
N VAL A 52 -8.48 6.00 -0.05
CA VAL A 52 -8.77 7.29 -0.70
C VAL A 52 -9.25 7.15 -2.15
N ALA A 53 -8.94 6.02 -2.78
CA ALA A 53 -9.46 5.66 -4.08
C ALA A 53 -9.51 4.13 -4.22
N ARG A 54 -10.07 3.63 -5.32
CA ARG A 54 -9.98 2.21 -5.65
C ARG A 54 -8.51 1.85 -5.87
N GLY A 55 -8.02 0.85 -5.14
CA GLY A 55 -6.62 0.45 -5.21
C GLY A 55 -5.65 1.36 -4.44
N THR A 56 -6.10 2.44 -3.80
CA THR A 56 -5.20 3.42 -3.16
C THR A 56 -5.53 3.61 -1.69
N TRP A 57 -4.51 3.48 -0.84
CA TRP A 57 -4.55 3.76 0.59
C TRP A 57 -3.45 4.73 0.97
N GLN A 58 -3.72 5.58 1.94
CA GLN A 58 -2.72 6.48 2.54
C GLN A 58 -2.70 6.32 4.05
N VAL A 59 -1.59 6.67 4.67
CA VAL A 59 -1.48 6.75 6.13
C VAL A 59 -2.47 7.80 6.64
N CYS A 60 -3.23 7.45 7.68
CA CYS A 60 -4.16 8.35 8.34
C CYS A 60 -3.43 9.57 8.91
N GLU A 61 -4.07 10.74 8.88
CA GLU A 61 -3.52 11.93 9.52
C GLU A 61 -3.27 11.67 11.01
N GLY A 62 -2.04 11.97 11.47
CA GLY A 62 -1.61 11.76 12.85
C GLY A 62 -1.19 10.33 13.21
N ALA A 63 -1.22 9.38 12.26
CA ALA A 63 -0.67 8.04 12.47
C ALA A 63 0.87 8.03 12.31
N ASP A 64 1.54 7.08 12.97
CA ASP A 64 2.97 6.82 12.77
C ASP A 64 3.18 6.12 11.43
N GLU A 65 3.74 6.84 10.46
CA GLU A 65 3.90 6.39 9.07
C GLU A 65 4.73 5.11 8.99
N PHE A 66 5.75 4.97 9.84
CA PHE A 66 6.62 3.77 9.88
C PHE A 66 5.90 2.54 10.43
N ARG A 67 4.87 2.74 11.26
CA ARG A 67 4.02 1.65 11.79
C ARG A 67 2.79 1.37 10.95
N ALA A 68 2.44 2.28 10.04
CA ALA A 68 1.28 2.15 9.19
C ALA A 68 1.58 1.44 7.88
N GLN A 69 2.06 2.16 6.87
CA GLN A 69 2.23 1.61 5.52
C GLN A 69 3.25 0.45 5.46
N PRO A 70 4.47 0.55 6.01
CA PRO A 70 5.46 -0.53 5.88
C PRO A 70 4.98 -1.83 6.53
N VAL A 71 4.33 -1.73 7.69
CA VAL A 71 3.78 -2.89 8.40
C VAL A 71 2.63 -3.51 7.61
N ALA A 72 1.70 -2.69 7.12
CA ALA A 72 0.59 -3.15 6.30
C ALA A 72 1.08 -3.87 5.04
N LEU A 73 2.00 -3.26 4.27
CA LEU A 73 2.57 -3.86 3.07
C LEU A 73 3.33 -5.15 3.35
N ALA A 74 4.20 -5.18 4.37
CA ALA A 74 4.95 -6.38 4.75
C ALA A 74 4.05 -7.53 5.21
N ARG A 75 2.86 -7.24 5.77
CA ARG A 75 1.86 -8.24 6.15
C ARG A 75 1.03 -8.67 4.95
N LEU A 76 0.60 -7.73 4.11
CA LEU A 76 -0.27 -7.98 2.97
C LEU A 76 0.40 -8.92 1.95
N VAL A 77 1.69 -8.74 1.66
CA VAL A 77 2.44 -9.63 0.72
C VAL A 77 2.69 -11.04 1.24
N ARG A 78 2.28 -11.35 2.48
CA ARG A 78 2.31 -12.73 3.01
C ARG A 78 0.99 -13.45 2.77
N GLU A 79 -0.06 -12.73 2.40
CA GLU A 79 -1.35 -13.31 2.08
C GLU A 79 -1.32 -13.93 0.69
N ARG A 80 -1.60 -15.24 0.60
CA ARG A 80 -1.56 -15.96 -0.69
C ARG A 80 -2.50 -15.35 -1.72
N TRP A 81 -3.71 -14.98 -1.32
CA TRP A 81 -4.70 -14.39 -2.23
C TRP A 81 -4.21 -13.06 -2.82
N VAL A 82 -3.36 -12.31 -2.09
CA VAL A 82 -2.72 -11.10 -2.63
C VAL A 82 -1.66 -11.51 -3.64
N MET A 83 -0.67 -12.30 -3.23
CA MET A 83 0.47 -12.61 -4.10
C MET A 83 0.11 -13.43 -5.34
N GLN A 84 -0.98 -14.19 -5.30
CA GLN A 84 -1.49 -14.95 -6.44
C GLN A 84 -2.27 -14.07 -7.44
N SER A 85 -2.83 -12.94 -6.99
CA SER A 85 -3.68 -12.09 -7.83
C SER A 85 -3.10 -10.71 -8.13
N VAL A 86 -2.03 -10.28 -7.44
CA VAL A 86 -1.49 -8.93 -7.60
C VAL A 86 -0.71 -8.78 -8.90
N ARG A 87 -0.98 -7.68 -9.61
CA ARG A 87 -0.24 -7.24 -10.80
C ARG A 87 0.87 -6.26 -10.42
N ALA A 88 0.57 -5.31 -9.55
CA ALA A 88 1.52 -4.28 -9.11
C ALA A 88 1.21 -3.81 -7.68
N ILE A 89 2.26 -3.40 -6.97
CA ILE A 89 2.15 -2.65 -5.72
C ILE A 89 3.15 -1.48 -5.80
N THR A 90 2.64 -0.26 -5.87
CA THR A 90 3.47 0.95 -5.86
C THR A 90 3.40 1.57 -4.48
N TYR A 91 4.53 1.90 -3.87
CA TYR A 91 4.57 2.66 -2.62
C TYR A 91 5.11 4.07 -2.87
N CYS A 92 4.69 5.02 -2.05
CA CYS A 92 5.19 6.39 -2.00
C CYS A 92 5.52 6.71 -0.54
N GLU A 93 6.80 6.90 -0.25
CA GLU A 93 7.32 7.26 1.07
C GLU A 93 8.19 8.50 0.89
N ASP A 94 7.86 9.59 1.58
CA ASP A 94 8.62 10.85 1.51
C ASP A 94 8.81 11.43 0.11
N GLY A 95 7.79 11.28 -0.72
CA GLY A 95 7.82 11.73 -2.12
C GLY A 95 8.64 10.83 -3.04
N VAL A 96 9.17 9.72 -2.54
CA VAL A 96 9.86 8.70 -3.33
C VAL A 96 8.87 7.58 -3.64
N GLU A 97 8.64 7.33 -4.93
CA GLU A 97 7.83 6.22 -5.40
C GLU A 97 8.69 5.00 -5.77
N GLY A 98 8.17 3.79 -5.57
CA GLY A 98 8.87 2.55 -5.93
C GLY A 98 7.95 1.34 -6.10
N ASP A 99 8.44 0.30 -6.78
CA ASP A 99 7.77 -1.00 -6.91
C ASP A 99 8.04 -1.85 -5.65
N TYR A 100 7.00 -2.15 -4.90
CA TYR A 100 7.09 -2.98 -3.71
C TYR A 100 7.30 -4.46 -4.06
N LEU A 101 6.86 -4.94 -5.23
CA LEU A 101 7.14 -6.31 -5.67
C LEU A 101 8.63 -6.50 -5.94
N ASP A 102 9.36 -5.48 -6.41
CA ASP A 102 10.82 -5.53 -6.50
C ASP A 102 11.50 -5.66 -5.14
N VAL A 103 10.97 -4.98 -4.11
CA VAL A 103 11.43 -5.17 -2.73
C VAL A 103 11.20 -6.61 -2.27
N VAL A 104 10.01 -7.16 -2.53
CA VAL A 104 9.67 -8.56 -2.19
C VAL A 104 10.58 -9.55 -2.92
N ARG A 105 10.83 -9.37 -4.23
CA ARG A 105 11.75 -10.21 -5.02
C ARG A 105 13.15 -10.23 -4.41
N ARG A 106 13.64 -9.10 -3.93
CA ARG A 106 14.98 -8.98 -3.33
C ARG A 106 15.08 -9.55 -1.93
N VAL A 107 14.07 -9.30 -1.08
CA VAL A 107 14.15 -9.57 0.36
C VAL A 107 13.46 -10.88 0.75
N SER A 108 12.45 -11.31 -0.01
CA SER A 108 11.66 -12.51 0.29
C SER A 108 11.12 -13.16 -1.00
N PRO A 109 12.01 -13.61 -1.91
CA PRO A 109 11.62 -14.14 -3.22
C PRO A 109 10.63 -15.30 -3.15
N ARG A 110 10.64 -16.08 -2.05
CA ARG A 110 9.71 -17.19 -1.78
C ARG A 110 8.22 -16.79 -1.71
N LEU A 111 7.92 -15.49 -1.61
CA LEU A 111 6.54 -14.98 -1.60
C LEU A 111 6.01 -14.70 -3.01
N ILE A 112 6.90 -14.61 -4.00
CA ILE A 112 6.50 -14.46 -5.40
C ILE A 112 5.87 -15.77 -5.87
N CYS A 113 4.68 -15.66 -6.46
CA CYS A 113 3.99 -16.77 -7.09
C CYS A 113 4.31 -16.76 -8.60
N ASP A 114 4.62 -17.92 -9.15
CA ASP A 114 4.84 -18.13 -10.59
C ASP A 114 3.52 -18.11 -11.39
#